data_AF-A0A9P7VS45-F1
#
_entry.id   AF-A0A9P7VS45-F1
#
_cell.length_a   1.000
_cell.length_b   1.000
_cell.length_c   1.000
_cell.angle_alpha   90.00
_cell.angle_beta   90.00
_cell.angle_gamma   90.00
#
_symmetry.space_group_name_H-M   'P 1'
#
loop_
_entity.id
_entity.type
_entity.pdbx_description
1 polymer ?
#
loop_
_entity_poly.entity_id
_entity_poly.type
_entity_poly.pdbx_seq_one_letter_code
_entity_poly.pdbx_strand_id
1 'polypeptide(L)'
;MHACIVPFLGTVAEEFPSALCLVSPWMRNGTVLKYLADNGGVNVDKRLYGIHKDWPIWGSVRWMAPELYFPQSFGLDRFRLMPASDIYALGCVCLELYTGRAPFHDILHGPSVVLKVTEGKRPERPSGSEAISDELWKLVESC
;
A
#
# COMPACT_ATOMS: atom_id res chain seq x y z
N MET A 1 -14.86 -20.38 3.57
CA MET A 1 -14.07 -19.20 3.99
C MET A 1 -12.72 -19.28 3.28
N HIS A 2 -12.20 -18.19 2.73
CA HIS A 2 -10.96 -18.21 1.94
C HIS A 2 -9.72 -18.22 2.84
N ALA A 3 -8.71 -19.03 2.53
CA ALA A 3 -7.54 -19.23 3.39
C ALA A 3 -6.68 -17.96 3.58
N CYS A 4 -6.68 -17.05 2.62
CA CYS A 4 -5.88 -15.83 2.64
C CYS A 4 -6.65 -14.57 3.07
N ILE A 5 -7.88 -14.70 3.58
CA ILE A 5 -8.68 -13.59 4.07
C ILE A 5 -8.90 -13.80 5.58
N VAL A 6 -8.60 -12.79 6.38
CA VAL A 6 -8.78 -12.86 7.84
C VAL A 6 -10.27 -13.12 8.14
N PRO A 7 -10.61 -14.18 8.90
CA PRO A 7 -11.98 -14.46 9.27
C PRO A 7 -12.60 -13.31 10.07
N PHE A 8 -13.80 -12.89 9.67
CA PHE A 8 -14.63 -12.01 10.47
C PHE A 8 -15.49 -12.85 11.42
N LEU A 9 -15.34 -12.64 12.74
CA LEU A 9 -16.03 -13.41 13.78
C LEU A 9 -17.31 -12.72 14.27
N GLY A 10 -17.40 -11.39 14.16
CA GLY A 10 -18.58 -10.64 14.58
C GLY A 10 -18.26 -9.20 14.99
N THR A 11 -19.28 -8.49 15.47
CA THR A 11 -19.13 -7.14 16.02
C THR A 11 -19.37 -7.15 17.54
N VAL A 12 -18.72 -6.22 18.25
CA VAL A 12 -19.04 -5.90 19.64
C VAL A 12 -19.50 -4.45 19.67
N ALA A 13 -20.75 -4.22 20.03
CA ALA A 13 -21.35 -2.89 20.11
C ALA A 13 -21.82 -2.55 21.53
N GLU A 14 -22.17 -3.55 22.34
CA GLU A 14 -22.76 -3.35 23.67
C GLU A 14 -21.71 -2.94 24.72
N GLU A 15 -20.45 -3.38 24.58
CA GLU A 15 -19.37 -3.04 25.51
C GLU A 15 -18.74 -1.66 25.23
N PHE A 16 -18.92 -1.14 24.01
CA PHE A 16 -18.33 0.11 23.55
C PHE A 16 -19.40 0.99 22.87
N PRO A 17 -20.24 1.71 23.64
CA PRO A 17 -21.41 2.41 23.11
C PRO A 17 -21.11 3.47 22.04
N SER A 18 -19.87 3.95 22.00
CA SER A 18 -19.40 4.99 21.08
C SER A 18 -18.49 4.48 19.96
N ALA A 19 -18.28 3.16 19.84
CA ALA A 19 -17.38 2.58 18.85
C ALA A 19 -17.92 1.26 18.26
N LEU A 20 -17.86 1.14 16.93
CA LEU A 20 -18.07 -0.13 16.26
C LEU A 20 -16.79 -0.97 16.34
N CYS A 21 -16.81 -2.09 17.06
CA CYS A 21 -15.66 -2.99 17.14
C CYS A 21 -15.87 -4.22 16.24
N LEU A 22 -14.85 -4.57 15.45
CA LEU A 22 -14.80 -5.79 14.64
C LEU A 22 -13.94 -6.85 15.34
N VAL A 23 -14.43 -8.09 15.39
CA VAL A 23 -13.72 -9.22 15.99
C VAL A 23 -13.18 -10.14 14.91
N SER A 24 -11.91 -10.51 15.03
CA SER A 24 -11.23 -11.47 14.15
C SER A 24 -10.20 -12.30 14.95
N PRO A 25 -9.76 -13.47 14.46
CA PRO A 25 -8.70 -14.23 15.11
C PRO A 25 -7.40 -13.42 15.19
N TRP A 26 -6.65 -13.64 16.27
CA TRP A 26 -5.35 -12.99 16.46
C TRP A 26 -4.31 -13.52 15.47
N MET A 27 -3.67 -12.61 14.72
CA MET A 27 -2.58 -12.92 13.81
C MET A 27 -1.24 -12.94 14.58
N ARG A 28 -0.82 -14.12 15.05
CA ARG A 28 0.35 -14.31 15.94
C ARG A 28 1.66 -13.71 15.39
N ASN A 29 1.83 -13.72 14.06
CA ASN A 29 3.02 -13.21 13.39
C ASN A 29 2.94 -11.71 13.06
N GLY A 30 1.84 -11.03 13.42
CA GLY A 30 1.64 -9.61 13.17
C GLY A 30 1.46 -9.29 11.69
N THR A 31 1.98 -8.13 11.27
CA THR A 31 1.88 -7.61 9.91
C THR A 31 3.14 -7.94 9.11
N VAL A 32 3.02 -7.89 7.78
CA VAL A 32 4.18 -8.03 6.88
C VAL A 32 5.26 -6.99 7.18
N LEU A 33 4.86 -5.78 7.57
CA LEU A 33 5.79 -4.72 7.99
C LEU A 33 6.61 -5.11 9.22
N LYS A 34 5.98 -5.75 10.21
CA LYS A 34 6.69 -6.27 11.39
C LYS A 34 7.69 -7.35 10.98
N TYR A 35 7.26 -8.30 10.14
CA TYR A 35 8.14 -9.35 9.65
C TYR A 35 9.37 -8.79 8.93
N LEU A 36 9.20 -7.76 8.08
CA LEU A 36 10.32 -7.09 7.43
C LEU A 36 11.26 -6.45 8.46
N ALA A 37 10.73 -5.72 9.45
CA ALA A 37 11.51 -5.15 10.57
C ALA A 37 12.43 -6.18 11.23
N ASP A 38 11.83 -7.33 11.58
CA ASP A 38 12.46 -8.36 12.40
C ASP A 38 13.51 -9.18 11.61
N ASN A 39 13.45 -9.18 10.28
CA ASN A 39 14.31 -10.00 9.42
C ASN A 39 15.31 -9.17 8.58
N GLY A 40 15.66 -7.96 9.05
CA GLY A 40 16.64 -7.08 8.39
C GLY A 40 16.08 -6.32 7.17
N GLY A 41 14.78 -6.42 6.91
CA GLY A 41 14.03 -5.66 5.92
C GLY A 41 13.62 -4.27 6.45
N VAL A 42 14.59 -3.36 6.50
CA VAL A 42 14.39 -1.89 6.45
C VAL A 42 13.74 -1.21 7.66
N ASN A 43 14.04 0.09 7.78
CA ASN A 43 13.70 1.02 8.85
C ASN A 43 12.20 1.41 8.83
N VAL A 44 11.35 0.52 9.34
CA VAL A 44 9.88 0.64 9.36
C VAL A 44 9.39 1.86 10.13
N ASP A 45 10.16 2.34 11.12
CA ASP A 45 9.85 3.51 11.93
C ASP A 45 9.68 4.78 11.08
N LYS A 46 10.49 4.98 10.03
CA LYS A 46 10.34 6.13 9.11
C LYS A 46 9.03 6.06 8.30
N ARG A 47 8.55 4.86 7.99
CA ARG A 47 7.29 4.64 7.25
C ARG A 47 6.08 4.91 8.13
N LEU A 48 6.12 4.48 9.38
CA LEU A 48 5.09 4.78 10.39
C LEU A 48 5.08 6.27 10.77
N TYR A 49 6.25 6.91 10.86
CA TYR A 49 6.35 8.35 11.10
C TYR A 49 5.72 9.19 9.99
N GLY A 50 5.85 8.77 8.73
CA GLY A 50 5.21 9.42 7.58
C GLY A 50 3.68 9.28 7.55
N ILE A 51 3.15 8.20 8.12
CA ILE A 51 1.69 8.01 8.30
C ILE A 51 1.17 8.90 9.44
N HIS A 52 1.99 9.17 10.46
CA HIS A 52 1.56 9.86 11.67
C HIS A 52 1.67 11.40 11.59
N LYS A 53 2.67 11.97 10.91
CA LYS A 53 3.02 13.39 11.12
C LYS A 53 2.49 14.42 10.11
N ASP A 54 2.11 14.04 8.89
CA ASP A 54 1.61 15.02 7.91
C ASP A 54 0.26 14.60 7.30
N TRP A 55 -0.81 15.23 7.80
CA TRP A 55 -2.21 15.23 7.34
C TRP A 55 -2.98 13.87 7.36
N PRO A 56 -4.06 13.75 8.18
CA PRO A 56 -4.68 12.47 8.58
C PRO A 56 -5.56 11.76 7.53
N ILE A 57 -5.41 12.02 6.23
CA ILE A 57 -6.39 11.54 5.22
C ILE A 57 -5.78 10.55 4.21
N TRP A 58 -4.45 10.36 4.19
CA TRP A 58 -3.78 9.81 2.99
C TRP A 58 -2.56 8.91 3.26
N GLY A 59 -2.60 8.11 4.34
CA GLY A 59 -1.49 7.22 4.76
C GLY A 59 -1.04 6.17 3.73
N SER A 60 -1.83 5.93 2.67
CA SER A 60 -1.54 4.95 1.61
C SER A 60 -1.39 5.58 0.22
N VAL A 61 -1.16 6.90 0.11
CA VAL A 61 -1.07 7.60 -1.19
C VAL A 61 -0.13 6.94 -2.19
N ARG A 62 1.01 6.43 -1.72
CA ARG A 62 2.03 5.88 -2.62
C ARG A 62 1.61 4.56 -3.29
N TRP A 63 0.59 3.90 -2.76
CA TRP A 63 0.04 2.64 -3.25
C TRP A 63 -1.29 2.81 -3.99
N MET A 64 -1.87 4.01 -4.02
CA MET A 64 -3.15 4.25 -4.69
C MET A 64 -2.97 4.41 -6.19
N ALA A 65 -3.86 3.78 -6.94
CA ALA A 65 -3.94 3.86 -8.39
C ALA A 65 -4.37 5.27 -8.86
N PRO A 66 -3.93 5.72 -10.05
CA PRO A 66 -4.18 7.09 -10.52
C PRO A 66 -5.67 7.44 -10.69
N GLU A 67 -6.51 6.47 -11.05
CA GLU A 67 -7.96 6.63 -11.21
C GLU A 67 -8.69 6.95 -9.90
N LEU A 68 -8.06 6.66 -8.76
CA LEU A 68 -8.59 6.99 -7.44
C LEU A 68 -8.39 8.48 -7.10
N TYR A 69 -7.43 9.16 -7.73
CA TYR A 69 -7.18 10.59 -7.52
C TYR A 69 -7.99 11.48 -8.44
N PHE A 70 -8.02 11.14 -9.73
CA PHE A 70 -8.73 11.90 -10.75
C PHE A 70 -9.62 10.99 -11.58
N PRO A 71 -10.75 10.52 -11.02
CA PRO A 71 -11.62 9.56 -11.69
C PRO A 71 -12.07 10.03 -13.09
N GLN A 72 -12.31 11.33 -13.27
CA GLN A 72 -12.77 11.88 -14.56
C GLN A 72 -11.73 11.70 -15.68
N SER A 73 -10.43 11.76 -15.37
CA SER A 73 -9.36 11.52 -16.34
C SER A 73 -9.32 10.07 -16.85
N PHE A 74 -9.99 9.16 -16.14
CA PHE A 74 -10.10 7.73 -16.45
C PHE A 74 -11.52 7.33 -16.87
N GLY A 75 -12.38 8.30 -17.21
CA GLY A 75 -13.75 8.03 -17.67
C GLY A 75 -14.72 7.60 -16.56
N LEU A 76 -14.37 7.84 -15.29
CA LEU A 76 -15.21 7.52 -14.14
C LEU A 76 -15.98 8.76 -13.66
N ASP A 77 -17.21 8.55 -13.22
CA ASP A 77 -18.09 9.60 -12.69
C ASP A 77 -17.66 10.08 -11.29
N ARG A 78 -17.01 9.19 -10.53
CA ARG A 78 -16.60 9.39 -9.14
C ARG A 78 -15.51 8.42 -8.73
N PHE A 79 -14.98 8.63 -7.53
CA PHE A 79 -14.10 7.66 -6.87
C PHE A 79 -14.76 6.28 -6.83
N ARG A 80 -14.07 5.28 -7.35
CA ARG A 80 -14.52 3.89 -7.36
C ARG A 80 -13.31 2.97 -7.26
N LEU A 81 -13.29 2.12 -6.24
CA LEU A 81 -12.34 1.01 -6.18
C LEU A 81 -12.70 -0.02 -7.25
N MET A 82 -11.70 -0.41 -8.04
CA MET A 82 -11.83 -1.40 -9.09
C MET A 82 -10.80 -2.52 -8.86
N PRO A 83 -11.05 -3.73 -9.39
CA PRO A 83 -10.04 -4.79 -9.34
C PRO A 83 -8.68 -4.35 -9.89
N ALA A 84 -8.67 -3.50 -10.92
CA ALA A 84 -7.44 -2.91 -11.47
C ALA A 84 -6.69 -2.03 -10.45
N SER A 85 -7.41 -1.31 -9.59
CA SER A 85 -6.80 -0.50 -8.53
C SER A 85 -6.09 -1.36 -7.49
N ASP A 86 -6.65 -2.54 -7.18
CA ASP A 86 -6.02 -3.51 -6.27
C ASP A 86 -4.79 -4.17 -6.91
N ILE A 87 -4.83 -4.43 -8.22
CA ILE A 87 -3.67 -4.95 -8.97
C ILE A 87 -2.53 -3.93 -8.98
N TYR A 88 -2.81 -2.65 -9.22
CA TYR A 88 -1.82 -1.58 -9.11
C TYR A 88 -1.18 -1.54 -7.70
N ALA A 89 -2.02 -1.58 -6.66
CA ALA A 89 -1.55 -1.60 -5.28
C ALA A 89 -0.70 -2.83 -4.97
N LEU A 90 -1.04 -4.00 -5.53
CA LEU A 90 -0.25 -5.21 -5.42
C LEU A 90 1.14 -5.06 -6.06
N GLY A 91 1.25 -4.46 -7.24
CA GLY A 91 2.55 -4.15 -7.87
C GLY A 91 3.43 -3.26 -6.97
N CYS A 92 2.82 -2.24 -6.37
CA CYS A 92 3.47 -1.38 -5.39
C CYS A 92 3.95 -2.14 -4.14
N VAL A 93 3.14 -3.07 -3.61
CA VAL A 93 3.52 -3.95 -2.50
C VAL A 93 4.66 -4.88 -2.89
N CYS A 94 4.62 -5.51 -4.07
CA CYS A 94 5.71 -6.37 -4.54
C CYS A 94 7.06 -5.61 -4.60
N LEU A 95 7.04 -4.39 -5.13
CA LEU A 95 8.22 -3.51 -5.13
C LEU A 95 8.69 -3.16 -3.71
N GLU A 96 7.73 -2.89 -2.82
CA GLU A 96 8.01 -2.57 -1.42
C GLU A 96 8.62 -3.74 -0.66
N LEU A 97 8.14 -4.96 -0.88
CA LEU A 97 8.68 -6.18 -0.28
C LEU A 97 10.09 -6.46 -0.79
N TYR A 98 10.31 -6.25 -2.09
CA TYR A 98 11.60 -6.51 -2.73
C TYR A 98 12.68 -5.51 -2.27
N THR A 99 12.37 -4.22 -2.36
CA THR A 99 13.34 -3.16 -2.05
C THR A 99 13.40 -2.82 -0.56
N GLY A 100 12.40 -3.27 0.20
CA GLY A 100 12.18 -2.79 1.55
C GLY A 100 11.99 -1.27 1.62
N ARG A 101 11.67 -0.56 0.52
CA ARG A 101 11.34 0.89 0.53
C ARG A 101 9.95 1.13 -0.06
N ALA A 102 9.26 2.18 0.40
CA ALA A 102 7.95 2.52 -0.14
C ALA A 102 8.08 2.90 -1.63
N PRO A 103 7.04 2.69 -2.46
CA PRO A 103 7.02 3.26 -3.81
C PRO A 103 7.24 4.78 -3.75
N PHE A 104 8.04 5.30 -4.69
CA PHE A 104 8.46 6.70 -4.73
C PHE A 104 9.18 7.21 -3.45
N HIS A 105 9.95 6.35 -2.77
CA HIS A 105 10.64 6.70 -1.51
C HIS A 105 11.60 7.90 -1.62
N ASP A 106 12.03 8.26 -2.83
CA ASP A 106 12.83 9.44 -3.17
C ASP A 106 12.05 10.75 -3.01
N ILE A 107 10.72 10.70 -3.08
CA ILE A 107 9.85 11.87 -3.01
C ILE A 107 9.41 12.09 -1.57
N LEU A 108 9.73 13.25 -1.01
CA LEU A 108 9.38 13.59 0.37
C LEU A 108 7.87 13.80 0.58
N HIS A 109 7.20 14.52 -0.33
CA HIS A 109 5.83 14.99 -0.14
C HIS A 109 4.80 14.14 -0.90
N GLY A 110 3.74 13.71 -0.21
CA GLY A 110 2.63 12.93 -0.78
C GLY A 110 1.99 13.56 -2.02
N PRO A 111 1.64 14.86 -2.04
CA PRO A 111 1.05 15.50 -3.21
C PRO A 111 1.93 15.42 -4.48
N SER A 112 3.25 15.47 -4.32
CA SER A 112 4.18 15.30 -5.45
C SER A 112 4.14 13.87 -6.02
N VAL A 113 3.88 12.87 -5.18
CA VAL A 113 3.64 11.49 -5.64
C VAL A 113 2.34 11.42 -6.43
N VAL A 114 1.26 12.03 -5.92
CA VAL A 114 -0.04 12.07 -6.62
C VAL A 114 0.12 12.66 -8.02
N LEU A 115 0.76 13.83 -8.15
CA LEU A 115 1.00 14.47 -9.44
C LEU A 115 1.75 13.53 -10.39
N LYS A 116 2.91 12.99 -9.98
CA LYS A 116 3.68 12.05 -10.80
C LYS A 116 2.86 10.83 -11.24
N VAL A 117 2.13 10.20 -10.32
CA VAL A 117 1.32 9.01 -10.60
C VAL A 117 0.26 9.32 -11.65
N THR A 118 -0.37 10.48 -11.54
CA THR A 118 -1.45 10.94 -12.44
C THR A 118 -0.95 11.41 -13.80
N GLU A 119 0.32 11.82 -13.89
CA GLU A 119 1.05 12.03 -15.15
C GLU A 119 1.51 10.71 -15.81
N GLY A 120 1.17 9.56 -15.22
CA GLY A 120 1.56 8.25 -15.73
C GLY A 120 2.97 7.83 -15.35
N LYS A 121 3.67 8.58 -14.48
CA LYS A 121 4.99 8.16 -13.97
C LYS A 121 4.81 6.97 -13.02
N ARG A 122 5.84 6.13 -12.97
CA ARG A 122 5.90 4.91 -12.15
C ARG A 122 7.21 4.89 -11.35
N PRO A 123 7.31 4.09 -10.27
CA PRO A 123 8.56 3.92 -9.55
C PRO A 123 9.67 3.44 -10.49
N GLU A 124 10.89 3.93 -10.27
CA GLU A 124 12.05 3.51 -11.07
C GLU A 124 12.43 2.06 -10.76
N ARG A 125 12.90 1.34 -11.79
CA ARG A 125 13.39 -0.03 -11.64
C ARG A 125 14.60 -0.04 -10.70
N PRO A 126 14.58 -0.83 -9.61
CA PRO A 126 15.75 -1.03 -8.76
C PRO A 126 16.95 -1.53 -9.58
N SER A 127 18.11 -0.89 -9.41
CA SER A 127 19.35 -1.20 -10.13
C SER A 127 20.54 -1.34 -9.18
N GLY A 128 21.69 -1.80 -9.68
CA GLY A 128 22.90 -1.99 -8.87
C GLY A 128 22.82 -3.19 -7.91
N SER A 129 23.23 -3.02 -6.66
CA SER A 129 23.21 -4.08 -5.63
C SER A 129 21.80 -4.53 -5.24
N GLU A 130 20.77 -3.80 -5.67
CA GLU A 130 19.35 -4.08 -5.45
C GLU A 130 18.64 -4.42 -6.77
N ALA A 131 19.37 -4.90 -7.78
CA ALA A 131 18.81 -5.18 -9.10
C ALA A 131 17.76 -6.30 -9.05
N ILE A 132 16.53 -5.94 -9.37
CA ILE A 132 15.41 -6.88 -9.50
C ILE A 132 15.55 -7.71 -10.78
N SER A 133 15.21 -9.01 -10.71
CA SER A 133 15.25 -9.88 -11.89
C SER A 133 14.26 -9.41 -12.96
N ASP A 134 14.55 -9.72 -14.22
CA ASP A 134 13.69 -9.32 -15.35
C ASP A 134 12.29 -9.94 -15.24
N GLU A 135 12.19 -11.18 -14.76
CA GLU A 135 10.92 -11.89 -14.61
C GLU A 135 10.03 -11.21 -13.56
N LEU A 136 10.61 -10.87 -12.41
CA LEU A 136 9.87 -10.22 -11.33
C LEU A 136 9.53 -8.77 -11.70
N TRP A 137 10.42 -8.07 -12.40
CA TRP A 137 10.14 -6.73 -12.88
C TRP A 137 9.01 -6.70 -13.91
N LYS A 138 9.01 -7.63 -14.88
CA LYS A 138 7.92 -7.78 -15.85
C LYS A 138 6.58 -8.01 -15.16
N LEU A 139 6.56 -8.79 -14.08
CA LEU A 139 5.35 -8.98 -13.28
C LEU A 139 4.91 -7.66 -12.63
N VAL A 140 5.81 -6.94 -11.98
CA VAL A 140 5.52 -5.65 -11.34
C VAL A 140 5.04 -4.60 -12.36
N GLU A 141 5.62 -4.56 -13.56
CA GLU A 141 5.19 -3.66 -14.63
C GLU A 141 3.83 -4.02 -15.24
N SER A 142 3.44 -5.30 -15.15
CA SER A 142 2.13 -5.76 -15.65
C SER A 142 0.97 -5.47 -14.70
N CYS A 143 1.27 -5.09 -13.46
CA CYS A 143 0.31 -4.65 -12.46
C CYS A 143 -0.13 -3.20 -12.70
#